data_AF-A0A0K6G4Y1-F1
#
_entry.id   AF-A0A0K6G4Y1-F1
#
_cell.length_a   1.000
_cell.length_b   1.000
_cell.length_c   1.000
_cell.angle_alpha   90.00
_cell.angle_beta   90.00
_cell.angle_gamma   90.00
#
_symmetry.space_group_name_H-M   'P 1'
#
loop_
_entity.id
_entity.type
_entity.pdbx_description
1 polymer ?
#
loop_
_entity_poly.entity_id
_entity_poly.type
_entity_poly.pdbx_seq_one_letter_code
_entity_poly.pdbx_strand_id
1 'polypeptide(L)'
;MKLHQIPAIHSIILRWRPHTGKSASDPALDAPKDLNSHSPPVRAPPSPKSPSKKSVRISEAGSPPQPTSSIKGKGREVVANPGPAASMPQLPSPPPSPLLSRRSRNRCCSGEPITHPQIEDQISKRFGVISAHETFECLDAVEPVRLLTLTRRRLVDEAQARGGNALVDESWEYTVSKRGKSGYTVKVDYTAGAVFITGDGAHDPQKPVAIDIAKTKGINGLMTVTSRH
;
A
#
# COMPACT_ATOMS: atom_id res chain seq x y z
N MET A 1 -24.09 -45.60 8.70
CA MET A 1 -23.21 -44.54 8.17
C MET A 1 -24.10 -43.41 7.64
N LYS A 2 -24.14 -42.26 8.32
CA LYS A 2 -25.02 -41.14 7.96
C LYS A 2 -24.22 -40.11 7.15
N LEU A 3 -24.54 -39.99 5.87
CA LEU A 3 -24.03 -38.96 4.97
C LEU A 3 -24.68 -37.61 5.33
N HIS A 4 -23.87 -36.66 5.77
CA HIS A 4 -24.33 -35.29 5.99
C HIS A 4 -24.43 -34.56 4.66
N GLN A 5 -25.65 -34.13 4.33
CA GLN A 5 -26.03 -33.36 3.16
C GLN A 5 -25.65 -31.90 3.38
N ILE A 6 -24.79 -31.35 2.51
CA ILE A 6 -24.34 -29.94 2.54
C ILE A 6 -25.43 -29.09 1.84
N PRO A 7 -25.95 -28.02 2.46
CA PRO A 7 -26.92 -27.15 1.81
C PRO A 7 -26.25 -26.30 0.72
N ALA A 8 -26.91 -26.22 -0.43
CA ALA A 8 -26.50 -25.42 -1.58
C ALA A 8 -26.54 -23.92 -1.24
N ILE A 9 -25.42 -23.23 -1.45
CA ILE A 9 -25.32 -21.77 -1.35
C ILE A 9 -25.88 -21.20 -2.65
N HIS A 10 -27.09 -20.65 -2.61
CA HIS A 10 -27.63 -19.85 -3.70
C HIS A 10 -26.85 -18.52 -3.78
N SER A 11 -26.02 -18.40 -4.82
CA SER A 11 -25.34 -17.17 -5.21
C SER A 11 -26.37 -16.09 -5.56
N ILE A 12 -26.46 -15.05 -4.74
CA ILE A 12 -27.26 -13.85 -5.00
C ILE A 12 -26.52 -13.01 -6.05
N ILE A 13 -26.98 -13.10 -7.29
CA ILE A 13 -26.58 -12.20 -8.38
C ILE A 13 -27.33 -10.88 -8.19
N LEU A 14 -26.63 -9.85 -7.69
CA LEU A 14 -27.12 -8.48 -7.73
C LEU A 14 -26.98 -7.95 -9.16
N ARG A 15 -28.06 -8.05 -9.95
CA ARG A 15 -28.19 -7.37 -11.24
C ARG A 15 -28.28 -5.87 -11.01
N TRP A 16 -27.24 -5.14 -11.41
CA TRP A 16 -27.29 -3.70 -11.55
C TRP A 16 -28.16 -3.31 -12.74
N ARG A 17 -29.15 -2.46 -12.49
CA ARG A 17 -30.10 -1.94 -13.49
C ARG A 17 -29.54 -0.63 -14.05
N PRO A 18 -29.37 -0.46 -15.37
CA PRO A 18 -29.00 0.82 -15.95
C PRO A 18 -30.22 1.75 -15.93
N HIS A 19 -30.06 2.96 -15.39
CA HIS A 19 -31.04 4.04 -15.57
C HIS A 19 -30.89 4.59 -16.99
N THR A 20 -31.75 4.15 -17.91
CA THR A 20 -31.96 4.83 -19.20
C THR A 20 -32.83 6.06 -18.95
N GLY A 21 -32.19 7.23 -18.96
CA GLY A 21 -32.89 8.51 -19.02
C GLY A 21 -33.73 8.60 -20.30
N LYS A 22 -35.01 8.88 -20.11
CA LYS A 22 -36.05 9.07 -21.12
C LYS A 22 -35.61 9.95 -22.28
N SER A 23 -35.72 9.38 -23.46
CA SER A 23 -35.94 10.08 -24.72
C SER A 23 -37.38 10.63 -24.73
N ALA A 24 -37.54 11.92 -25.02
CA ALA A 24 -38.81 12.52 -25.39
C ALA A 24 -38.55 13.47 -26.56
N SER A 25 -39.10 13.11 -27.71
CA SER A 25 -39.05 13.85 -28.96
C SER A 25 -40.16 14.89 -29.03
N ASP A 26 -39.80 16.08 -29.55
CA ASP A 26 -40.52 16.99 -30.48
C ASP A 26 -41.97 17.45 -30.21
N PRO A 27 -42.34 18.72 -30.55
CA PRO A 27 -42.35 19.19 -31.94
C PRO A 27 -41.89 20.64 -32.22
N ALA A 28 -41.16 20.79 -33.33
CA ALA A 28 -41.35 21.71 -34.46
C ALA A 28 -41.79 23.19 -34.27
N LEU A 29 -41.00 24.07 -34.92
CA LEU A 29 -41.30 25.36 -35.59
C LEU A 29 -41.71 26.58 -34.75
N ASP A 30 -40.78 27.53 -34.58
CA ASP A 30 -40.78 28.79 -35.35
C ASP A 30 -39.60 29.70 -34.95
N ALA A 31 -38.90 30.23 -35.95
CA ALA A 31 -38.06 31.43 -35.84
C ALA A 31 -38.95 32.67 -36.14
N PRO A 32 -38.50 33.94 -36.03
CA PRO A 32 -37.22 34.49 -35.57
C PRO A 32 -37.40 35.65 -34.55
N LYS A 33 -36.33 36.07 -33.85
CA LYS A 33 -36.06 37.50 -33.57
C LYS A 33 -34.71 37.74 -32.91
N ASP A 34 -33.95 38.60 -33.57
CA ASP A 34 -32.89 39.41 -32.99
C ASP A 34 -33.29 40.00 -31.64
N LEU A 35 -32.37 39.97 -30.67
CA LEU A 35 -31.85 41.16 -29.98
C LEU A 35 -31.05 40.77 -28.74
N ASN A 36 -29.90 41.43 -28.64
CA ASN A 36 -29.18 41.78 -27.41
C ASN A 36 -28.18 40.78 -26.82
N SER A 37 -26.99 40.79 -27.42
CA SER A 37 -25.73 40.62 -26.71
C SER A 37 -25.61 41.63 -25.55
N HIS A 38 -25.66 41.14 -24.32
CA HIS A 38 -25.02 41.81 -23.18
C HIS A 38 -24.55 40.74 -22.19
N SER A 39 -23.34 40.22 -22.42
CA SER A 39 -22.59 39.54 -21.38
C SER A 39 -22.13 40.59 -20.35
N PRO A 40 -22.41 40.42 -19.05
CA PRO A 40 -21.85 41.30 -18.03
C PRO A 40 -20.33 41.07 -17.95
N PRO A 41 -19.52 42.13 -17.73
CA PRO A 41 -18.08 41.98 -17.57
C PRO A 41 -17.80 41.19 -16.30
N VAL A 42 -17.22 40.01 -16.46
CA VAL A 42 -16.68 39.20 -15.36
C VAL A 42 -15.58 40.00 -14.69
N ARG A 43 -15.86 40.55 -13.52
CA ARG A 43 -14.87 41.20 -12.64
C ARG A 43 -13.82 40.16 -12.27
N ALA A 44 -12.59 40.39 -12.71
CA ALA A 44 -11.44 39.61 -12.28
C ALA A 44 -11.27 39.72 -10.74
N PRO A 45 -11.02 38.61 -10.03
CA PRO A 45 -10.73 38.64 -8.60
C PRO A 45 -9.40 39.37 -8.35
N PRO A 46 -9.28 40.13 -7.24
CA PRO A 46 -8.06 40.85 -6.90
C PRO A 46 -6.90 39.88 -6.67
N SER A 47 -5.76 40.17 -7.31
CA SER A 47 -4.53 39.38 -7.20
C SER A 47 -4.06 39.25 -5.75
N PRO A 48 -3.67 38.04 -5.31
CA PRO A 48 -3.13 37.84 -3.97
C PRO A 48 -1.79 38.57 -3.82
N LYS A 49 -1.72 39.46 -2.83
CA LYS A 49 -0.49 40.19 -2.46
C LYS A 49 0.59 39.17 -2.07
N SER A 50 1.71 39.20 -2.77
CA SER A 50 2.86 38.34 -2.52
C SER A 50 3.44 38.59 -1.11
N PRO A 51 3.66 37.55 -0.29
CA PRO A 51 4.28 37.72 1.01
C PRO A 51 5.76 38.06 0.86
N SER A 52 6.15 39.13 1.55
CA SER A 52 7.51 39.66 1.64
C SER A 52 8.49 38.63 2.23
N LYS A 53 9.59 38.39 1.51
CA LYS A 53 10.66 37.46 1.89
C LYS A 53 11.43 38.00 3.10
N LYS A 54 11.14 37.48 4.30
CA LYS A 54 12.03 37.61 5.47
C LYS A 54 13.04 36.48 5.46
N SER A 55 14.27 36.81 5.11
CA SER A 55 15.45 35.94 5.14
C SER A 55 15.78 35.58 6.59
N VAL A 56 15.57 34.32 6.98
CA VAL A 56 16.04 33.77 8.26
C VAL A 56 17.39 33.11 8.01
N ARG A 57 18.47 33.70 8.55
CA ARG A 57 19.78 33.07 8.72
C ARG A 57 19.67 32.05 9.84
N ILE A 58 19.95 30.78 9.56
CA ILE A 58 20.11 29.75 10.58
C ILE A 58 21.58 29.38 10.61
N SER A 59 22.19 29.61 11.77
CA SER A 59 23.59 29.33 12.04
C SER A 59 23.82 27.83 12.22
N GLU A 60 24.89 27.38 11.57
CA GLU A 60 25.58 26.10 11.67
C GLU A 60 25.99 25.80 13.11
N ALA A 61 25.64 24.60 13.62
CA ALA A 61 26.19 24.09 14.87
C ALA A 61 26.26 22.56 14.88
N GLY A 62 27.50 22.04 14.91
CA GLY A 62 27.89 20.93 15.77
C GLY A 62 27.60 19.50 15.29
N SER A 63 28.58 18.90 14.62
CA SER A 63 28.70 17.45 14.43
C SER A 63 28.87 16.70 15.77
N PRO A 64 28.22 15.55 16.00
CA PRO A 64 28.54 14.65 17.11
C PRO A 64 29.66 13.66 16.78
N PRO A 65 30.46 13.22 17.78
CA PRO A 65 31.57 12.29 17.60
C PRO A 65 31.12 10.83 17.43
N GLN A 66 31.85 10.09 16.61
CA GLN A 66 31.68 8.66 16.40
C GLN A 66 32.33 7.82 17.52
N PRO A 67 31.64 6.80 18.05
CA PRO A 67 32.27 5.79 18.90
C PRO A 67 32.81 4.61 18.06
N THR A 68 34.13 4.45 18.09
CA THR A 68 34.84 3.24 17.70
C THR A 68 34.75 2.21 18.83
N SER A 69 34.34 0.97 18.56
CA SER A 69 34.73 -0.15 19.42
C SER A 69 34.90 -1.46 18.66
N SER A 70 36.18 -1.75 18.46
CA SER A 70 36.78 -3.05 18.17
C SER A 70 36.33 -4.09 19.20
N ILE A 71 35.81 -5.23 18.75
CA ILE A 71 35.73 -6.46 19.56
C ILE A 71 36.36 -7.61 18.78
N LYS A 72 37.53 -7.98 19.28
CA LYS A 72 38.42 -9.09 18.94
C LYS A 72 38.06 -10.26 19.86
N GLY A 73 37.64 -11.40 19.30
CA GLY A 73 37.45 -12.66 20.03
C GLY A 73 37.73 -13.82 19.09
N LYS A 74 38.98 -14.27 18.99
CA LYS A 74 39.63 -15.30 19.82
C LYS A 74 39.01 -16.68 19.58
N GLY A 75 39.56 -17.34 18.56
CA GLY A 75 39.32 -18.74 18.26
C GLY A 75 39.66 -19.64 19.44
N ARG A 76 38.83 -20.66 19.64
CA ARG A 76 39.08 -21.75 20.56
C ARG A 76 39.12 -23.02 19.72
N GLU A 77 40.35 -23.45 19.47
CA GLU A 77 40.70 -24.76 18.91
C GLU A 77 40.37 -25.82 19.97
N VAL A 78 39.54 -26.79 19.62
CA VAL A 78 39.20 -27.93 20.48
C VAL A 78 39.81 -29.18 19.84
N VAL A 79 40.82 -29.69 20.53
CA VAL A 79 41.55 -30.92 20.29
C VAL A 79 40.60 -32.12 20.30
N ALA A 80 40.63 -32.91 19.23
CA ALA A 80 39.94 -34.20 19.14
C ALA A 80 40.81 -35.31 19.75
N ASN A 81 40.26 -36.03 20.73
CA ASN A 81 40.79 -37.30 21.23
C ASN A 81 39.76 -38.41 20.94
N PRO A 82 40.09 -39.43 20.14
CA PRO A 82 39.22 -40.58 19.96
C PRO A 82 39.53 -41.66 21.01
N GLY A 83 38.60 -41.86 21.95
CA GLY A 83 38.57 -43.04 22.82
C GLY A 83 37.49 -44.02 22.34
N PRO A 84 37.68 -45.35 22.46
CA PRO A 84 36.70 -46.34 22.03
C PRO A 84 35.61 -46.48 23.11
N ALA A 85 34.49 -45.79 22.91
CA ALA A 85 33.31 -45.93 23.78
C ALA A 85 32.34 -46.96 23.21
N ALA A 86 31.99 -47.92 24.07
CA ALA A 86 31.13 -49.05 23.80
C ALA A 86 29.78 -48.67 23.18
N SER A 87 29.32 -49.53 22.26
CA SER A 87 28.04 -49.49 21.58
C SER A 87 26.87 -49.46 22.57
N MET A 88 26.31 -48.28 22.83
CA MET A 88 24.97 -48.16 23.39
C MET A 88 23.91 -48.40 22.29
N PRO A 89 22.80 -49.08 22.60
CA PRO A 89 21.68 -49.21 21.68
C PRO A 89 21.09 -47.82 21.40
N GLN A 90 21.04 -47.44 20.11
CA GLN A 90 20.46 -46.17 19.66
C GLN A 90 18.97 -46.12 19.97
N LEU A 91 18.59 -45.22 20.88
CA LEU A 91 17.19 -44.82 21.05
C LEU A 91 16.70 -44.10 19.78
N PRO A 92 15.46 -44.37 19.33
CA PRO A 92 14.88 -43.68 18.18
C PRO A 92 14.89 -42.17 18.41
N SER A 93 15.36 -41.44 17.40
CA SER A 93 15.46 -39.99 17.44
C SER A 93 14.08 -39.39 17.75
N PRO A 94 13.98 -38.42 18.67
CA PRO A 94 12.71 -37.75 18.92
C PRO A 94 12.21 -37.09 17.62
N PRO A 95 10.89 -37.10 17.36
CA PRO A 95 10.33 -36.48 16.17
C PRO A 95 10.71 -34.99 16.14
N PRO A 96 10.99 -34.42 14.95
CA PRO A 96 11.33 -33.01 14.82
C PRO A 96 10.21 -32.19 15.46
N SER A 97 10.54 -31.48 16.54
CA SER A 97 9.57 -30.62 17.21
C SER A 97 9.03 -29.64 16.17
N PRO A 98 7.70 -29.42 16.11
CA PRO A 98 7.14 -28.43 15.21
C PRO A 98 7.83 -27.12 15.55
N LEU A 99 8.58 -26.58 14.58
CA LEU A 99 9.10 -25.24 14.64
C LEU A 99 7.87 -24.35 14.78
N LEU A 100 7.52 -24.02 16.04
CA LEU A 100 6.55 -23.01 16.38
C LEU A 100 7.10 -21.75 15.76
N SER A 101 6.63 -21.56 14.53
CA SER A 101 6.86 -20.42 13.69
C SER A 101 6.33 -19.25 14.48
N ARG A 102 7.22 -18.70 15.31
CA ARG A 102 7.12 -17.40 15.95
C ARG A 102 7.28 -16.36 14.82
N ARG A 103 6.55 -16.54 13.72
CA ARG A 103 6.31 -15.56 12.68
C ARG A 103 5.83 -14.35 13.43
N SER A 104 6.69 -13.34 13.42
CA SER A 104 6.43 -11.99 13.87
C SER A 104 4.94 -11.70 13.74
N ARG A 105 4.21 -11.61 14.88
CA ARG A 105 2.77 -11.31 14.92
C ARG A 105 2.41 -9.99 14.25
N ASN A 106 3.41 -9.23 13.83
CA ASN A 106 3.27 -7.87 13.36
C ASN A 106 3.60 -7.73 11.86
N ARG A 107 3.81 -8.83 11.13
CA ARG A 107 3.95 -8.83 9.67
C ARG A 107 2.62 -9.18 9.01
N CYS A 108 2.22 -8.44 8.00
CA CYS A 108 1.03 -8.68 7.19
C CYS A 108 1.35 -8.43 5.72
N CYS A 109 0.72 -9.18 4.81
CA CYS A 109 0.89 -9.02 3.37
C CYS A 109 -0.43 -9.26 2.63
N SER A 110 -0.51 -8.79 1.39
CA SER A 110 -1.65 -9.00 0.50
C SER A 110 -1.81 -10.46 0.03
N GLY A 111 -0.72 -11.24 0.07
CA GLY A 111 -0.66 -12.58 -0.52
C GLY A 111 -0.05 -12.55 -1.92
N GLU A 112 -0.65 -13.29 -2.86
CA GLU A 112 -0.26 -13.28 -4.26
C GLU A 112 -0.46 -11.89 -4.90
N PRO A 113 0.28 -11.53 -5.96
CA PRO A 113 0.04 -10.29 -6.70
C PRO A 113 -1.38 -10.25 -7.29
N ILE A 114 -2.08 -9.14 -7.10
CA ILE A 114 -3.48 -8.98 -7.53
C ILE A 114 -3.59 -7.80 -8.50
N THR A 115 -4.30 -8.02 -9.60
CA THR A 115 -4.73 -6.96 -10.52
C THR A 115 -6.21 -6.65 -10.28
N HIS A 116 -6.57 -5.36 -10.30
CA HIS A 116 -7.99 -4.98 -10.19
C HIS A 116 -8.75 -5.44 -11.44
N PRO A 117 -9.94 -6.06 -11.32
CA PRO A 117 -10.70 -6.57 -12.47
C PRO A 117 -11.04 -5.50 -13.51
N GLN A 118 -11.10 -4.23 -13.10
CA GLN A 118 -11.39 -3.11 -14.00
C GLN A 118 -10.23 -2.79 -14.97
N ILE A 119 -9.01 -3.23 -14.66
CA ILE A 119 -7.79 -2.89 -15.40
C ILE A 119 -7.39 -4.02 -16.36
N GLU A 120 -7.62 -5.28 -15.98
CA GLU A 120 -7.03 -6.47 -16.62
C GLU A 120 -7.24 -6.50 -18.15
N ASP A 121 -8.45 -6.22 -18.62
CA ASP A 121 -8.81 -6.26 -20.03
C ASP A 121 -8.42 -5.01 -20.84
N GLN A 122 -7.89 -3.97 -20.18
CA GLN A 122 -7.71 -2.63 -20.77
C GLN A 122 -6.25 -2.21 -20.88
N ILE A 123 -5.31 -3.13 -20.64
CA ILE A 123 -3.87 -2.89 -20.66
C ILE A 123 -3.37 -2.75 -22.10
N SER A 124 -2.94 -1.55 -22.49
CA SER A 124 -2.36 -1.27 -23.82
C SER A 124 -0.84 -1.40 -23.83
N LYS A 125 -0.17 -1.00 -22.74
CA LYS A 125 1.29 -1.03 -22.63
C LYS A 125 1.77 -1.28 -21.20
N ARG A 126 2.87 -2.01 -21.03
CA ARG A 126 3.55 -2.23 -19.74
C ARG A 126 4.89 -1.49 -19.68
N PHE A 127 5.23 -0.92 -18.53
CA PHE A 127 6.47 -0.17 -18.28
C PHE A 127 7.38 -0.80 -17.21
N GLY A 128 7.13 -2.07 -16.90
CA GLY A 128 7.91 -2.85 -15.92
C GLY A 128 7.45 -2.66 -14.48
N VAL A 129 8.18 -3.30 -13.57
CA VAL A 129 7.89 -3.30 -12.13
C VAL A 129 8.43 -2.03 -11.47
N ILE A 130 7.65 -1.51 -10.54
CA ILE A 130 7.95 -0.40 -9.63
C ILE A 130 7.79 -0.86 -8.18
N SER A 131 8.54 -0.26 -7.27
CA SER A 131 8.52 -0.62 -5.86
C SER A 131 8.76 0.59 -4.97
N ALA A 132 7.98 0.70 -3.89
CA ALA A 132 8.10 1.73 -2.87
C ALA A 132 8.36 1.07 -1.52
N HIS A 133 9.38 1.56 -0.83
CA HIS A 133 9.72 1.16 0.53
C HIS A 133 9.59 2.40 1.39
N GLU A 134 8.68 2.37 2.36
CA GLU A 134 8.39 3.53 3.21
C GLU A 134 8.39 3.14 4.69
N THR A 135 8.90 4.04 5.53
CA THR A 135 8.83 3.88 6.98
C THR A 135 8.01 5.01 7.58
N PHE A 136 6.97 4.65 8.30
CA PHE A 136 6.10 5.58 9.03
C PHE A 136 6.36 5.46 10.53
N GLU A 137 6.46 6.60 11.19
CA GLU A 137 6.37 6.69 12.64
C GLU A 137 4.96 7.12 13.01
N CYS A 138 4.28 6.32 13.83
CA CYS A 138 2.91 6.55 14.26
C CYS A 138 2.82 6.64 15.78
N LEU A 139 1.89 7.43 16.29
CA LEU A 139 1.51 7.47 17.70
C LEU A 139 0.09 6.92 17.88
N ASP A 140 -0.11 6.30 19.03
CA ASP A 140 -1.38 5.81 19.63
C ASP A 140 -2.07 4.67 18.88
N ALA A 141 -2.02 4.66 17.55
CA ALA A 141 -2.66 3.65 16.71
C ALA A 141 -1.93 3.48 15.37
N VAL A 142 -2.35 2.47 14.62
CA VAL A 142 -1.87 2.19 13.26
C VAL A 142 -3.07 1.83 12.39
N GLU A 143 -3.30 2.61 11.34
CA GLU A 143 -4.35 2.41 10.34
C GLU A 143 -3.69 1.97 9.01
N PRO A 144 -3.53 0.65 8.76
CA PRO A 144 -2.75 0.16 7.63
C PRO A 144 -3.29 0.62 6.27
N VAL A 145 -4.62 0.71 6.14
CA VAL A 145 -5.28 1.15 4.88
C VAL A 145 -4.81 2.54 4.47
N ARG A 146 -4.71 3.46 5.44
CA ARG A 146 -4.24 4.83 5.19
C ARG A 146 -2.77 4.86 4.78
N LEU A 147 -1.92 4.08 5.45
CA LEU A 147 -0.48 3.99 5.11
C LEU A 147 -0.25 3.37 3.72
N LEU A 148 -0.97 2.29 3.40
CA LEU A 148 -0.94 1.65 2.08
C LEU A 148 -1.44 2.61 0.99
N THR A 149 -2.50 3.38 1.26
CA THR A 149 -3.01 4.38 0.31
C THR A 149 -1.97 5.47 0.02
N LEU A 150 -1.28 5.96 1.06
CA LEU A 150 -0.20 6.95 0.90
C LEU A 150 0.99 6.41 0.10
N THR A 151 1.35 5.16 0.33
CA THR A 151 2.45 4.47 -0.36
C THR A 151 2.07 4.21 -1.82
N ARG A 152 0.85 3.70 -2.07
CA ARG A 152 0.32 3.45 -3.41
C ARG A 152 0.25 4.72 -4.25
N ARG A 153 -0.13 5.86 -3.67
CA ARG A 153 -0.12 7.15 -4.40
C ARG A 153 1.26 7.46 -4.98
N ARG A 154 2.33 7.23 -4.21
CA ARG A 154 3.71 7.40 -4.70
C ARG A 154 4.03 6.46 -5.85
N LEU A 155 3.56 5.21 -5.81
CA LEU A 155 3.71 4.28 -6.94
C LEU A 155 2.95 4.74 -8.18
N VAL A 156 1.75 5.30 -8.03
CA VAL A 156 1.02 5.89 -9.17
C VAL A 156 1.79 7.07 -9.75
N ASP A 157 2.36 7.94 -8.91
CA ASP A 157 3.20 9.06 -9.36
C ASP A 157 4.44 8.55 -10.13
N GLU A 158 5.08 7.46 -9.66
CA GLU A 158 6.20 6.82 -10.36
C GLU A 158 5.77 6.15 -11.68
N ALA A 159 4.61 5.50 -11.71
CA ALA A 159 4.05 4.93 -12.93
C ALA A 159 3.80 6.03 -13.97
N GLN A 160 3.26 7.18 -13.55
CA GLN A 160 3.07 8.35 -14.40
C GLN A 160 4.38 8.91 -14.94
N ALA A 161 5.42 8.98 -14.10
CA ALA A 161 6.76 9.38 -14.55
C ALA A 161 7.34 8.43 -15.62
N ARG A 162 6.90 7.16 -15.67
CA ARG A 162 7.26 6.19 -16.72
C ARG A 162 6.33 6.18 -17.93
N GLY A 163 5.30 7.03 -17.95
CA GLY A 163 4.29 7.09 -19.01
C GLY A 163 3.10 6.15 -18.81
N GLY A 164 3.00 5.48 -17.67
CA GLY A 164 1.82 4.73 -17.26
C GLY A 164 0.75 5.59 -16.61
N ASN A 165 -0.45 5.05 -16.41
CA ASN A 165 -1.57 5.71 -15.73
C ASN A 165 -2.27 4.82 -14.70
N ALA A 166 -1.87 3.54 -14.58
CA ALA A 166 -2.45 2.59 -13.65
C ALA A 166 -1.42 1.56 -13.15
N LEU A 167 -1.81 0.83 -12.10
CA LEU A 167 -1.03 -0.22 -11.47
C LEU A 167 -1.67 -1.60 -11.68
N VAL A 168 -0.84 -2.62 -11.91
CA VAL A 168 -1.23 -4.05 -11.99
C VAL A 168 -0.33 -4.90 -11.11
N ASP A 169 -0.71 -6.15 -10.90
CA ASP A 169 0.06 -7.14 -10.13
C ASP A 169 0.52 -6.55 -8.79
N GLU A 170 -0.38 -5.83 -8.12
CA GLU A 170 -0.10 -5.13 -6.89
C GLU A 170 0.14 -6.17 -5.77
N SER A 171 1.21 -6.00 -5.01
CA SER A 171 1.50 -6.77 -3.81
C SER A 171 2.09 -5.85 -2.77
N TRP A 172 1.70 -6.04 -1.52
CA TRP A 172 2.24 -5.27 -0.42
C TRP A 172 2.53 -6.15 0.78
N GLU A 173 3.48 -5.69 1.56
CA GLU A 173 3.85 -6.21 2.85
C GLU A 173 4.05 -5.03 3.80
N TYR A 174 3.62 -5.19 5.06
CA TYR A 174 4.05 -4.27 6.09
C TYR A 174 4.41 -4.97 7.38
N THR A 175 5.29 -4.33 8.15
CA THR A 175 5.68 -4.77 9.49
C THR A 175 5.48 -3.66 10.49
N VAL A 176 4.84 -3.98 11.63
CA VAL A 176 4.62 -3.04 12.74
C VAL A 176 5.57 -3.37 13.89
N SER A 177 6.30 -2.37 14.37
CA SER A 177 7.18 -2.49 15.53
C SER A 177 6.75 -1.48 16.58
N LYS A 178 6.59 -1.90 17.84
CA LYS A 178 6.28 -0.98 18.93
C LYS A 178 7.53 -0.19 19.34
N ARG A 179 7.41 1.12 19.48
CA ARG A 179 8.44 2.07 19.91
C ARG A 179 7.98 2.81 21.17
N GLY A 180 8.55 2.48 22.32
CA GLY A 180 8.19 3.13 23.59
C GLY A 180 6.78 2.80 24.08
N LYS A 181 6.12 3.75 24.76
CA LYS A 181 4.81 3.53 25.39
C LYS A 181 3.67 3.47 24.37
N SER A 182 3.58 4.47 23.49
CA SER A 182 2.51 4.65 22.49
C SER A 182 2.98 4.80 21.05
N GLY A 183 4.30 4.75 20.79
CA GLY A 183 4.84 4.87 19.45
C GLY A 183 4.86 3.54 18.69
N TYR A 184 4.76 3.63 17.38
CA TYR A 184 4.84 2.53 16.44
C TYR A 184 5.72 2.94 15.25
N THR A 185 6.51 2.02 14.75
CA THR A 185 7.24 2.14 13.49
C THR A 185 6.64 1.12 12.53
N VAL A 186 6.12 1.59 11.40
CA VAL A 186 5.52 0.75 10.37
C VAL A 186 6.39 0.83 9.13
N LYS A 187 6.92 -0.30 8.68
CA LYS A 187 7.62 -0.40 7.39
C LYS A 187 6.67 -1.00 6.38
N VAL A 188 6.54 -0.37 5.22
CA VAL A 188 5.67 -0.78 4.12
C VAL A 188 6.54 -1.00 2.89
N ASP A 189 6.46 -2.21 2.35
CA ASP A 189 7.07 -2.60 1.09
C ASP A 189 5.92 -2.86 0.09
N TYR A 190 5.84 -2.06 -0.96
CA TYR A 190 4.76 -2.11 -1.94
C TYR A 190 5.35 -2.25 -3.34
N THR A 191 4.95 -3.28 -4.07
CA THR A 191 5.39 -3.57 -5.44
C THR A 191 4.20 -3.61 -6.39
N ALA A 192 4.37 -3.12 -7.61
CA ALA A 192 3.36 -3.18 -8.66
C ALA A 192 4.00 -3.12 -10.05
N GLY A 193 3.29 -3.56 -11.08
CA GLY A 193 3.60 -3.26 -12.47
C GLY A 193 2.99 -1.91 -12.88
N ALA A 194 3.77 -1.07 -13.56
CA ALA A 194 3.28 0.16 -14.18
C ALA A 194 2.72 -0.14 -15.57
N VAL A 195 1.49 0.31 -15.86
CA VAL A 195 0.84 0.11 -17.15
C VAL A 195 0.17 1.38 -17.68
N PHE A 196 -0.04 1.41 -19.00
CA PHE A 196 -0.94 2.34 -19.66
C PHE A 196 -2.21 1.58 -20.03
N ILE A 197 -3.35 2.07 -19.57
CA ILE A 197 -4.67 1.62 -19.99
C ILE A 197 -5.33 2.62 -20.94
N THR A 198 -6.04 2.10 -21.94
CA THR A 198 -6.84 2.87 -22.90
C THR A 198 -8.28 2.40 -22.88
N GLY A 199 -9.22 3.32 -22.68
CA GLY A 199 -10.65 3.03 -22.71
C GLY A 199 -11.45 4.16 -22.09
N ASP A 200 -12.70 4.32 -22.51
CA ASP A 200 -13.60 5.29 -21.90
C ASP A 200 -13.96 4.82 -20.49
N GLY A 201 -13.56 5.59 -19.47
CA GLY A 201 -13.69 5.21 -18.06
C GLY A 201 -12.56 4.32 -17.51
N ALA A 202 -11.54 4.00 -18.30
CA ALA A 202 -10.35 3.26 -17.86
C ALA A 202 -9.48 4.15 -16.96
N HIS A 203 -9.60 4.01 -15.63
CA HIS A 203 -8.77 4.75 -14.69
C HIS A 203 -8.28 3.86 -13.55
N ASP A 204 -7.17 4.27 -12.97
CA ASP A 204 -6.68 3.66 -11.74
C ASP A 204 -7.73 3.77 -10.62
N PRO A 205 -8.08 2.67 -9.91
CA PRO A 205 -9.15 2.67 -8.91
C PRO A 205 -8.78 3.44 -7.63
N GLN A 206 -7.55 3.97 -7.52
CA GLN A 206 -7.03 4.73 -6.40
C GLN A 206 -7.16 4.03 -5.04
N LYS A 207 -7.26 2.69 -5.06
CA LYS A 207 -7.47 1.86 -3.87
C LYS A 207 -6.44 0.73 -3.85
N PRO A 208 -5.75 0.51 -2.72
CA PRO A 208 -4.89 -0.65 -2.56
C PRO A 208 -5.64 -1.97 -2.79
N VAL A 209 -4.93 -2.99 -3.22
CA VAL A 209 -5.48 -4.36 -3.27
C VAL A 209 -5.58 -4.95 -1.87
N ALA A 210 -6.42 -5.98 -1.70
CA ALA A 210 -6.57 -6.73 -0.46
C ALA A 210 -6.82 -5.87 0.81
N ILE A 211 -7.57 -4.76 0.67
CA ILE A 211 -7.87 -3.83 1.77
C ILE A 211 -8.50 -4.53 2.98
N ASP A 212 -9.32 -5.55 2.75
CA ASP A 212 -10.01 -6.25 3.83
C ASP A 212 -9.03 -7.00 4.74
N ILE A 213 -7.95 -7.53 4.17
CA ILE A 213 -6.85 -8.13 4.96
C ILE A 213 -6.18 -7.04 5.81
N ALA A 214 -5.86 -5.89 5.20
CA ALA A 214 -5.22 -4.77 5.89
C ALA A 214 -6.06 -4.22 7.06
N LYS A 215 -7.40 -4.12 6.88
CA LYS A 215 -8.34 -3.63 7.91
C LYS A 215 -8.32 -4.49 9.18
N THR A 216 -8.22 -5.81 9.04
CA THR A 216 -8.30 -6.74 10.19
C THR A 216 -7.05 -6.75 11.08
N LYS A 217 -5.97 -6.07 10.66
CA LYS A 217 -4.64 -6.14 11.30
C LYS A 217 -4.16 -4.79 11.86
N GLY A 218 -5.02 -3.77 11.83
CA GLY A 218 -4.73 -2.46 12.42
C GLY A 218 -4.65 -2.48 13.94
N ILE A 219 -4.03 -1.44 14.50
CA ILE A 219 -4.04 -1.15 15.93
C ILE A 219 -5.12 -0.09 16.16
N ASN A 220 -6.13 -0.42 16.94
CA ASN A 220 -7.28 0.45 17.20
C ASN A 220 -6.86 1.76 17.88
N GLY A 221 -7.51 2.86 17.48
CA GLY A 221 -7.31 4.20 18.04
C GLY A 221 -7.15 5.26 16.95
N LEU A 222 -6.80 6.48 17.33
CA LEU A 222 -6.54 7.58 16.39
C LEU A 222 -5.07 7.58 15.98
N MET A 223 -4.79 7.26 14.72
CA MET A 223 -3.41 7.24 14.22
C MET A 223 -2.91 8.66 13.94
N THR A 224 -1.79 9.03 14.57
CA THR A 224 -1.04 10.25 14.25
C THR A 224 0.30 9.87 13.63
N VAL A 225 0.52 10.24 12.36
CA VAL A 225 1.82 10.02 11.69
C VAL A 225 2.75 11.17 12.05
N THR A 226 3.85 10.88 12.76
CA THR A 226 4.85 11.87 13.20
C THR A 226 5.97 12.05 12.19
N SER A 227 6.32 10.98 11.46
CA SER A 227 7.37 11.02 10.43
C SER A 227 7.08 10.03 9.30
N ARG A 228 7.60 10.33 8.11
CA ARG A 228 7.58 9.49 6.91
C ARG A 228 8.95 9.56 6.25
N HIS A 229 9.54 8.40 5.97
CA HIS A 229 10.85 8.23 5.33
C HIS A 229 10.73 7.35 4.10
#